data_AF-A0AAX6BDP4-F1
#
_entry.id   AF-A0AAX6BDP4-F1
#
_cell.length_a   1.000
_cell.length_b   1.000
_cell.length_c   1.000
_cell.angle_alpha   90.00
_cell.angle_beta   90.00
_cell.angle_gamma   90.00
#
_symmetry.space_group_name_H-M   'P 1'
#
loop_
_entity.id
_entity.type
_entity.pdbx_description
1 polymer ?
#
loop_
_entity_poly.entity_id
_entity_poly.type
_entity_poly.pdbx_seq_one_letter_code
_entity_poly.pdbx_strand_id
1 'polypeptide(L)'
;MRGINKDFTISVSTEIVKTATEESFSLIIENKESKFVNVEVVFKTSDGEILDRQAYQINDEKYDLLMADCPDFSPNKPSNEYREADLWYMIDLIRNA
;
A
#
# COMPACT_ATOMS: atom_id res chain seq x y z
N MET A 1 28.64 34.77 41.52
CA MET A 1 27.57 33.90 40.99
C MET A 1 26.47 33.79 42.03
N ARG A 2 25.20 33.77 41.62
CA ARG A 2 24.05 33.50 42.50
C ARG A 2 23.35 32.23 42.05
N GLY A 3 23.12 31.30 42.97
CA GLY A 3 22.30 30.12 42.72
C GLY A 3 20.82 30.48 42.79
N ILE A 4 20.05 29.96 41.86
CA ILE A 4 18.59 30.07 41.80
C ILE A 4 18.03 28.65 41.76
N ASN A 5 16.94 28.44 42.49
CA ASN A 5 16.18 27.19 42.48
C ASN A 5 14.81 27.48 41.87
N LYS A 6 14.61 27.07 40.61
CA LYS A 6 13.36 27.32 39.87
C LYS A 6 13.16 26.24 38.82
N ASP A 7 11.97 25.69 38.80
CA ASP A 7 11.58 24.66 37.84
C ASP A 7 10.94 25.26 36.59
N PHE A 8 11.14 24.58 35.47
CA PHE A 8 10.53 24.91 34.19
C PHE A 8 9.92 23.66 33.59
N THR A 9 8.68 23.77 33.11
CA THR A 9 8.06 22.74 32.29
C THR A 9 8.45 22.98 30.84
N ILE A 10 9.12 22.01 30.25
CA ILE A 10 9.54 22.04 28.85
C ILE A 10 8.82 20.89 28.13
N SER A 11 8.14 21.20 27.03
CA SER A 11 7.54 20.20 26.16
C SER A 11 8.53 19.85 25.05
N VAL A 12 8.92 18.59 24.96
CA VAL A 12 9.82 18.07 23.93
C VAL A 12 9.01 17.22 22.95
N SER A 13 9.19 17.44 21.66
CA SER A 13 8.71 16.57 20.58
C SER A 13 9.83 15.61 20.16
N THR A 14 9.54 14.32 20.09
CA THR A 14 10.48 13.31 19.61
C THR A 14 9.94 12.70 18.32
N GLU A 15 10.77 12.66 17.29
CA GLU A 15 10.49 11.89 16.06
C GLU A 15 11.04 10.48 16.22
N ILE A 16 10.20 9.48 15.93
CA ILE A 16 10.57 8.07 15.96
C ILE A 16 10.45 7.54 14.53
N VAL A 17 11.57 7.06 13.98
CA VAL A 17 11.58 6.39 12.67
C VAL A 17 11.30 4.91 12.89
N LYS A 18 10.22 4.40 12.28
CA LYS A 18 9.92 2.97 12.20
C LYS A 18 10.07 2.50 10.76
N THR A 19 10.62 1.31 10.56
CA THR A 19 10.79 0.71 9.23
C THR A 19 9.76 -0.39 9.05
N ALA A 20 9.02 -0.34 7.93
CA ALA A 20 8.17 -1.44 7.51
C ALA A 20 9.04 -2.57 6.94
N THR A 21 8.75 -3.81 7.33
CA THR A 21 9.43 -5.01 6.83
C THR A 21 8.51 -5.90 6.02
N GLU A 22 7.20 -5.64 6.04
CA GLU A 22 6.20 -6.43 5.34
C GLU A 22 5.13 -5.53 4.71
N GLU A 23 4.66 -5.94 3.54
CA GLU A 23 3.48 -5.40 2.86
C GLU A 23 2.44 -6.51 2.71
N SER A 24 1.17 -6.17 2.86
CA SER A 24 0.07 -7.13 2.65
C SER A 24 -1.21 -6.42 2.25
N PHE A 25 -2.11 -7.10 1.55
CA PHE A 25 -3.43 -6.58 1.26
C PHE A 25 -4.34 -6.66 2.49
N SER A 26 -4.94 -5.54 2.88
CA SER A 26 -5.97 -5.49 3.93
C SER A 26 -7.38 -5.46 3.37
N LEU A 27 -7.56 -4.92 2.16
CA LEU A 27 -8.86 -4.77 1.52
C LEU A 27 -8.72 -4.80 0.00
N ILE A 28 -9.58 -5.54 -0.67
CA ILE A 28 -9.73 -5.55 -2.13
C ILE A 28 -11.21 -5.35 -2.43
N ILE A 29 -11.53 -4.27 -3.14
CA ILE A 29 -12.89 -3.96 -3.60
C ILE A 29 -12.87 -3.93 -5.12
N GLU A 30 -13.57 -4.87 -5.73
CA GLU A 30 -13.74 -4.94 -7.17
C GLU A 30 -15.14 -4.50 -7.59
N ASN A 31 -15.22 -3.73 -8.66
CA ASN A 31 -16.45 -3.47 -9.38
C ASN A 31 -16.22 -3.64 -10.88
N LYS A 32 -16.74 -4.74 -11.44
CA LYS A 32 -16.60 -5.04 -12.88
C LYS A 32 -17.44 -4.13 -13.77
N GLU A 33 -18.60 -3.68 -13.31
CA GLU A 33 -19.48 -2.79 -14.09
C GLU A 33 -18.83 -1.42 -14.29
N SER A 34 -18.23 -0.89 -13.22
CA SER A 34 -17.51 0.38 -13.22
C SER A 34 -16.03 0.24 -13.58
N LYS A 35 -15.57 -0.97 -13.94
CA LYS A 35 -14.21 -1.29 -14.37
C LYS A 35 -13.11 -0.75 -13.45
N PHE A 36 -13.20 -1.05 -12.16
CA PHE A 36 -12.12 -0.73 -11.22
C PHE A 36 -11.88 -1.83 -10.16
N VAL A 37 -10.66 -1.86 -9.65
CA VAL A 37 -10.27 -2.59 -8.44
C VAL A 37 -9.55 -1.61 -7.50
N ASN A 38 -10.05 -1.45 -6.29
CA ASN A 38 -9.38 -0.70 -5.23
C ASN A 38 -8.68 -1.68 -4.29
N VAL A 39 -7.41 -1.45 -4.03
CA VAL A 39 -6.58 -2.30 -3.17
C VAL A 39 -5.98 -1.45 -2.06
N GLU A 40 -6.21 -1.83 -0.80
CA GLU A 40 -5.52 -1.26 0.35
C GLU A 40 -4.33 -2.15 0.72
N VAL A 41 -3.14 -1.55 0.71
CA VAL A 41 -1.89 -2.16 1.18
C VAL A 41 -1.57 -1.61 2.56
N VAL A 42 -1.24 -2.50 3.48
CA VAL A 42 -0.76 -2.14 4.82
C VAL A 42 0.72 -2.46 4.95
N PHE A 43 1.45 -1.51 5.53
CA PHE A 43 2.88 -1.63 5.81
C PHE A 43 3.05 -1.97 7.29
N LYS A 44 3.73 -3.09 7.57
CA LYS A 44 3.86 -3.61 8.93
C LYS A 44 5.32 -3.73 9.36
N THR A 45 5.56 -3.61 10.66
CA THR A 45 6.81 -4.05 11.28
C THR A 45 6.86 -5.59 11.35
N SER A 46 8.02 -6.14 11.70
CA SER A 46 8.19 -7.57 11.94
C SER A 46 7.30 -8.13 13.04
N ASP A 47 6.85 -7.25 13.94
CA ASP A 47 5.99 -7.60 15.07
C ASP A 47 4.49 -7.49 14.71
N GLY A 48 4.18 -7.15 13.45
CA GLY A 48 2.82 -7.04 12.94
C GLY A 48 2.14 -5.69 13.21
N GLU A 49 2.85 -4.71 13.80
CA GLU A 49 2.31 -3.35 13.98
C GLU A 49 2.15 -2.68 12.62
N ILE A 50 0.93 -2.19 12.32
CA ILE A 50 0.67 -1.42 11.10
C ILE A 50 1.23 -0.01 11.29
N LEU A 51 2.16 0.37 10.42
CA LEU A 51 2.77 1.70 10.39
C LEU A 51 2.00 2.65 9.49
N ASP A 52 1.53 2.16 8.34
CA ASP A 52 0.85 2.96 7.33
C ASP A 52 -0.13 2.12 6.50
N ARG A 53 -1.06 2.80 5.83
CA ARG A 53 -2.00 2.23 4.87
C ARG A 53 -2.04 3.07 3.61
N GLN A 54 -1.95 2.44 2.46
CA GLN A 54 -2.06 3.11 1.17
C GLN A 54 -3.11 2.43 0.31
N ALA A 55 -3.96 3.25 -0.30
CA ALA A 55 -4.99 2.79 -1.21
C ALA A 55 -4.56 3.05 -2.65
N TYR A 56 -4.63 2.02 -3.48
CA TYR A 56 -4.35 2.10 -4.91
C TYR A 56 -5.62 1.77 -5.68
N GLN A 57 -5.91 2.57 -6.70
CA GLN A 57 -7.02 2.34 -7.61
C GLN A 57 -6.46 1.86 -8.96
N ILE A 58 -6.89 0.68 -9.38
CA ILE A 58 -6.62 0.09 -10.69
C ILE A 58 -7.87 0.30 -11.54
N ASN A 59 -7.81 1.24 -12.47
CA ASN A 59 -8.91 1.66 -13.34
C ASN A 59 -8.42 1.87 -14.80
N ASP A 60 -9.36 2.16 -15.70
CA ASP A 60 -9.08 2.49 -17.10
C ASP A 60 -8.16 1.47 -17.79
N GLU A 61 -7.09 1.92 -18.45
CA GLU A 61 -6.13 1.07 -19.16
C GLU A 61 -5.44 0.05 -18.24
N LYS A 62 -5.25 0.39 -16.96
CA LYS A 62 -4.66 -0.51 -15.97
C LYS A 62 -5.62 -1.63 -15.59
N TYR A 63 -6.92 -1.34 -15.54
CA TYR A 63 -7.94 -2.36 -15.34
C TYR A 63 -8.03 -3.29 -16.55
N ASP A 64 -8.01 -2.74 -17.76
CA ASP A 64 -8.04 -3.53 -18.99
C ASP A 64 -6.82 -4.46 -19.09
N LEU A 65 -5.63 -3.97 -18.70
CA LEU A 65 -4.42 -4.79 -18.60
C LEU A 65 -4.54 -5.88 -17.52
N LEU A 66 -5.06 -5.54 -16.34
CA LEU A 66 -5.30 -6.49 -15.26
C LEU A 66 -6.30 -7.58 -15.66
N MET A 67 -7.25 -7.29 -16.54
CA MET A 67 -8.28 -8.24 -17.00
C MET A 67 -7.96 -8.89 -18.35
N ALA A 68 -6.83 -8.55 -18.98
CA ALA A 68 -6.45 -9.09 -20.28
C ALA A 68 -6.19 -10.61 -20.20
N ASP A 69 -6.47 -11.31 -21.30
CA ASP A 69 -6.09 -12.72 -21.47
C ASP A 69 -4.58 -12.83 -21.71
N CYS A 70 -3.93 -13.72 -20.97
CA CYS A 70 -2.51 -14.06 -21.08
C CYS A 70 -1.56 -12.86 -21.27
N PRO A 71 -1.56 -11.84 -20.39
CA PRO A 71 -0.61 -10.75 -20.48
C PRO A 71 0.81 -11.22 -20.15
N ASP A 72 1.82 -10.47 -20.58
CA ASP A 72 3.24 -10.83 -20.42
C ASP A 72 3.64 -11.15 -18.97
N PHE A 73 3.06 -10.44 -17.99
CA PHE A 73 3.35 -10.65 -16.56
C PHE A 73 2.56 -11.81 -15.92
N SER A 74 1.56 -12.36 -16.60
CA SER A 74 0.70 -13.44 -16.10
C SER A 74 0.31 -14.42 -17.21
N PRO A 75 1.26 -15.26 -17.65
CA PRO A 75 1.00 -16.23 -18.71
C PRO A 75 -0.04 -17.26 -18.24
N ASN A 76 -0.93 -17.65 -19.16
CA ASN A 76 -2.06 -18.58 -18.91
C ASN A 76 -3.15 -18.03 -17.99
N LYS A 77 -3.20 -16.72 -17.75
CA LYS A 77 -4.29 -16.09 -17.02
C LYS A 77 -5.47 -15.86 -17.97
N PRO A 78 -6.67 -16.40 -17.69
CA PRO A 78 -7.83 -16.17 -18.53
C PRO A 78 -8.31 -14.71 -18.46
N SER A 79 -9.02 -14.26 -19.50
CA SER A 79 -9.63 -12.94 -19.51
C SER A 79 -10.59 -12.74 -18.32
N ASN A 80 -10.64 -11.52 -17.79
CA ASN A 80 -11.55 -11.08 -16.73
C ASN A 80 -11.34 -11.81 -15.38
N GLU A 81 -10.16 -12.38 -15.18
CA GLU A 81 -9.67 -12.93 -13.92
C GLU A 81 -8.27 -12.38 -13.62
N TYR A 82 -7.91 -12.35 -12.33
CA TYR A 82 -6.57 -12.03 -11.88
C TYR A 82 -6.20 -12.81 -10.62
N ARG A 83 -4.89 -12.95 -10.41
CA ARG A 83 -4.25 -13.53 -9.23
C ARG A 83 -3.72 -12.41 -8.35
N GLU A 84 -3.40 -12.75 -7.10
CA GLU A 84 -2.81 -11.79 -6.17
C GLU A 84 -1.50 -11.18 -6.69
N ALA A 85 -0.65 -11.99 -7.32
CA ALA A 85 0.59 -11.52 -7.94
C ALA A 85 0.36 -10.47 -9.05
N ASP A 86 -0.77 -10.54 -9.74
CA ASP A 86 -1.14 -9.57 -10.77
C ASP A 86 -1.46 -8.21 -10.15
N LEU A 87 -2.11 -8.19 -8.98
CA LEU A 87 -2.38 -6.95 -8.25
C LEU A 87 -1.09 -6.28 -7.77
N TRP A 88 -0.14 -7.05 -7.24
CA TRP A 88 1.18 -6.53 -6.87
C TRP A 88 1.89 -5.88 -8.06
N TYR A 89 1.90 -6.57 -9.21
CA TYR A 89 2.47 -6.02 -10.44
C TYR A 89 1.80 -4.69 -10.84
N MET A 90 0.48 -4.61 -10.79
CA MET A 90 -0.24 -3.37 -11.12
C MET A 90 0.04 -2.24 -10.13
N ILE A 91 0.16 -2.55 -8.84
CA ILE A 91 0.52 -1.57 -7.81
C ILE A 91 1.95 -1.06 -8.03
N ASP A 92 2.89 -1.94 -8.36
CA ASP A 92 4.25 -1.54 -8.70
C ASP A 92 4.29 -0.66 -9.95
N LEU A 93 3.47 -0.95 -10.97
CA LEU A 93 3.32 -0.06 -12.13
C LEU A 93 2.76 1.31 -11.74
N ILE A 94 1.81 1.39 -10.80
CA ILE A 94 1.25 2.67 -10.31
C ILE A 94 2.30 3.46 -9.52
N ARG A 95 3.10 2.79 -8.68
CA ARG A 95 4.15 3.42 -7.86
C ARG A 95 5.30 3.99 -8.70
N ASN A 96 5.56 3.39 -9.86
CA ASN A 96 6.66 3.76 -10.75
C ASN A 96 6.23 4.68 -11.92
N ALA A 97 4.96 5.08 -11.99
CA ALA A 97 4.43 6.01 -12.99
C ALA A 97 4.69 7.47 -12.60
#